data_AF-A0A165III2-F1
#
_entry.id   AF-A0A165III2-F1
#
_cell.length_a   1.000
_cell.length_b   1.000
_cell.length_c   1.000
_cell.angle_alpha   90.00
_cell.angle_beta   90.00
_cell.angle_gamma   90.00
#
_symmetry.space_group_name_H-M   'P 1'
#
loop_
_entity.id
_entity.type
_entity.pdbx_description
1 polymer ?
#
loop_
_entity_poly.entity_id
_entity_poly.type
_entity_poly.pdbx_seq_one_letter_code
_entity_poly.pdbx_strand_id
1 'polypeptide(L)'
;MPTYCVYRGHLRALVLGSESSPWEFLVSMRTERFLELGSLILVAFDITITLNKEIRLVWKRPINTLTLVYLANRYFVLIQAVLYVLSGLGNTLSPGVCQRLNVFTNIWSVPLVLTSIQSLVVLRLSALFKAQPTIVITLWSSLLIAFVATLAMAGLLYSSFQVLTPPDAWGGCFLIPSLVMTTTSGFFA
;
A
#
# COMPACT_ATOMS: atom_id res chain seq x y z
N MET A 1 19.01 31.37 -16.59
CA MET A 1 18.64 31.56 -15.18
C MET A 1 17.32 32.30 -15.13
N PRO A 2 16.18 31.65 -14.81
CA PRO A 2 14.97 32.37 -14.48
C PRO A 2 14.77 32.41 -12.95
N THR A 3 14.48 33.61 -12.49
CA THR A 3 14.10 34.05 -11.15
C THR A 3 12.66 33.61 -10.84
N TYR A 4 12.43 33.01 -9.67
CA TYR A 4 11.08 32.69 -9.19
C TYR A 4 10.48 33.87 -8.42
N CYS A 5 9.28 34.30 -8.83
CA CYS A 5 8.45 35.27 -8.10
C CYS A 5 7.82 34.62 -6.86
N VAL A 6 8.19 35.13 -5.68
CA VAL A 6 7.60 34.80 -4.38
C VAL A 6 6.24 35.49 -4.26
N TYR A 7 5.13 34.72 -4.34
CA TYR A 7 3.80 35.21 -3.95
C TYR A 7 3.56 34.94 -2.46
N ARG A 8 3.46 36.04 -1.73
CA ARG A 8 3.33 36.15 -0.28
C ARG A 8 1.87 35.95 0.13
N GLY A 9 1.56 34.81 0.76
CA GLY A 9 0.28 34.54 1.43
C GLY A 9 0.56 33.82 2.75
N HIS A 10 0.61 34.60 3.84
CA HIS A 10 0.94 34.17 5.20
C HIS A 10 0.03 33.05 5.73
N LEU A 11 0.62 32.17 6.57
CA LEU A 11 -0.03 31.29 7.58
C LEU A 11 -0.34 29.80 7.27
N ARG A 12 0.38 29.13 6.34
CA ARG A 12 0.55 27.64 6.38
C ARG A 12 1.97 27.17 6.04
N ALA A 13 2.96 27.95 6.45
CA ALA A 13 4.38 27.72 6.14
C ALA A 13 5.14 26.97 7.26
N LEU A 14 4.59 25.88 7.81
CA LEU A 14 5.27 25.15 8.90
C LEU A 14 5.37 23.62 8.78
N VAL A 15 4.95 23.00 7.66
CA VAL A 15 5.15 21.53 7.48
C VAL A 15 5.78 21.12 6.13
N LEU A 16 6.01 22.04 5.19
CA LEU A 16 6.69 21.72 3.94
C LEU A 16 8.04 22.44 3.86
N GLY A 17 8.92 22.09 4.81
CA GLY A 17 10.35 22.34 4.66
C GLY A 17 10.93 21.36 3.66
N SER A 18 11.04 21.78 2.39
CA SER A 18 12.08 21.41 1.43
C SER A 18 11.62 21.84 0.02
N GLU A 19 12.28 22.85 -0.55
CA GLU A 19 12.40 22.99 -2.00
C GLU A 19 13.16 21.77 -2.53
N SER A 20 12.48 20.63 -2.62
CA SER A 20 13.02 19.46 -3.29
C SER A 20 13.03 19.77 -4.78
N SER A 21 14.23 19.97 -5.30
CA SER A 21 14.45 20.08 -6.73
C SER A 21 13.77 18.91 -7.48
N PRO A 22 13.28 19.10 -8.72
CA PRO A 22 12.48 18.08 -9.40
C PRO A 22 13.13 16.69 -9.48
N TRP A 23 14.46 16.62 -9.47
CA TRP A 23 15.19 15.36 -9.48
C TRP A 23 15.09 14.59 -8.15
N GLU A 24 14.95 15.23 -7.00
CA GLU A 24 14.77 14.55 -5.70
C GLU A 24 13.45 13.78 -5.65
N PHE A 25 12.40 14.39 -6.19
CA PHE A 25 11.09 13.74 -6.32
C PHE A 25 11.17 12.51 -7.22
N LEU A 26 11.82 12.62 -8.38
CA LEU A 26 12.00 11.51 -9.31
C LEU A 26 12.83 10.36 -8.72
N VAL A 27 13.91 10.69 -8.00
CA VAL A 27 14.74 9.70 -7.30
C VAL A 27 13.94 8.99 -6.22
N SER A 28 13.11 9.71 -5.47
CA SER A 28 12.25 9.14 -4.42
C SER A 28 11.25 8.14 -5.00
N MET A 29 10.54 8.53 -6.07
CA MET A 29 9.58 7.64 -6.74
C MET A 29 10.27 6.40 -7.32
N ARG A 30 11.44 6.57 -7.96
CA ARG A 30 12.20 5.43 -8.50
C ARG A 30 12.67 4.48 -7.41
N THR A 31 13.13 5.03 -6.27
CA THR A 31 13.58 4.23 -5.13
C THR A 31 12.43 3.39 -4.57
N GLU A 32 11.24 3.99 -4.43
CA GLU A 32 10.04 3.29 -3.99
C GLU A 32 9.73 2.08 -4.88
N ARG A 33 9.78 2.24 -6.21
CA ARG A 33 9.55 1.13 -7.16
C ARG A 33 10.56 0.00 -7.02
N PHE A 34 11.83 0.32 -6.82
CA PHE A 34 12.84 -0.72 -6.60
C PHE A 34 12.65 -1.45 -5.27
N LEU A 35 12.21 -0.74 -4.23
CA LEU A 35 11.86 -1.34 -2.94
C LEU A 35 10.63 -2.25 -3.07
N GLU A 36 9.61 -1.84 -3.82
CA GLU A 36 8.42 -2.67 -4.12
C GLU A 36 8.81 -3.96 -4.86
N LEU A 37 9.63 -3.85 -5.90
CA LEU A 37 10.15 -5.01 -6.63
C LEU A 37 10.97 -5.94 -5.73
N GLY A 38 11.85 -5.36 -4.90
CA GLY A 38 12.62 -6.11 -3.91
C GLY A 38 11.71 -6.84 -2.92
N SER A 39 10.66 -6.18 -2.43
CA SER A 39 9.65 -6.76 -1.55
C SER A 39 8.91 -7.93 -2.21
N LEU A 40 8.49 -7.78 -3.48
CA LEU A 40 7.87 -8.87 -4.24
C LEU A 40 8.79 -10.09 -4.35
N ILE A 41 10.06 -9.88 -4.67
CA ILE A 41 11.06 -10.96 -4.78
C ILE A 41 11.24 -11.65 -3.43
N LEU A 42 11.35 -10.90 -2.33
CA LEU A 42 11.49 -11.45 -0.99
C LEU A 42 10.27 -12.28 -0.57
N VAL A 43 9.06 -11.80 -0.85
CA VAL A 43 7.82 -12.54 -0.57
C VAL A 43 7.75 -13.82 -1.41
N ALA A 44 8.05 -13.75 -2.70
CA ALA A 44 8.07 -14.92 -3.59
C ALA A 44 9.13 -15.93 -3.14
N PHE A 45 10.30 -15.46 -2.70
CA PHE A 45 11.37 -16.29 -2.18
C PHE A 45 10.95 -16.98 -0.87
N ASP A 46 10.36 -16.26 0.08
CA ASP A 46 9.82 -16.82 1.33
C ASP A 46 8.77 -17.92 1.06
N ILE A 47 7.88 -17.70 0.08
CA ILE A 47 6.91 -18.70 -0.37
C ILE A 47 7.62 -19.94 -0.90
N THR A 48 8.60 -19.76 -1.78
CA THR A 48 9.30 -20.87 -2.43
C THR A 48 10.06 -21.75 -1.43
N ILE A 49 10.79 -21.14 -0.48
CA ILE A 49 11.62 -21.91 0.47
C ILE A 49 10.78 -22.71 1.48
N THR A 50 9.58 -22.24 1.83
CA THR A 50 8.72 -22.95 2.79
C THR A 50 7.64 -23.80 2.12
N LEU A 51 7.46 -23.70 0.80
CA LEU A 51 6.48 -24.46 0.02
C LEU A 51 6.56 -25.98 0.29
N ASN A 52 7.76 -26.53 0.37
CA ASN A 52 7.96 -27.96 0.68
C ASN A 52 7.38 -28.37 2.04
N LYS A 53 7.51 -27.51 3.05
CA LYS A 53 6.93 -27.74 4.38
C LYS A 53 5.42 -27.51 4.36
N GLU A 54 4.97 -26.50 3.64
CA GLU A 54 3.56 -26.14 3.48
C GLU A 54 2.76 -27.28 2.82
N ILE A 55 3.26 -27.85 1.73
CA ILE A 55 2.61 -28.99 1.06
C ILE A 55 2.45 -30.17 2.03
N ARG A 56 3.46 -30.44 2.86
CA ARG A 56 3.40 -31.56 3.82
C ARG A 56 2.47 -31.30 5.00
N LEU A 57 2.44 -30.07 5.52
CA LEU A 57 1.76 -29.74 6.78
C LEU A 57 0.35 -29.19 6.58
N VAL A 58 0.12 -28.46 5.49
CA VAL A 58 -1.11 -27.71 5.23
C VAL A 58 -1.94 -28.43 4.19
N TRP A 59 -1.36 -28.73 3.02
CA TRP A 59 -2.11 -29.31 1.90
C TRP A 59 -2.52 -30.77 2.10
N LYS A 60 -1.76 -31.54 2.87
CA LYS A 60 -2.10 -32.95 3.19
C LYS A 60 -3.08 -33.10 4.36
N ARG A 61 -3.39 -32.02 5.07
CA ARG A 61 -4.34 -32.05 6.20
C ARG A 61 -5.75 -31.65 5.73
N PRO A 62 -6.81 -32.11 6.42
CA PRO A 62 -8.15 -31.63 6.14
C PRO A 62 -8.22 -30.11 6.31
N ILE A 63 -8.83 -29.43 5.34
CA ILE A 63 -8.92 -27.97 5.30
C ILE A 63 -9.73 -27.51 6.52
N ASN A 64 -9.08 -26.80 7.43
CA ASN A 64 -9.72 -26.13 8.56
C ASN A 64 -9.73 -24.61 8.32
N THR A 65 -10.61 -23.87 9.01
CA THR A 65 -10.71 -22.40 8.92
C THR A 65 -9.35 -21.73 9.11
N LEU A 66 -8.54 -22.22 10.06
CA LEU A 66 -7.19 -21.72 10.30
C LEU A 66 -6.26 -21.91 9.09
N THR A 67 -6.38 -23.03 8.38
CA THR A 67 -5.63 -23.32 7.17
C THR A 67 -6.02 -22.37 6.04
N LEU A 68 -7.33 -22.12 5.88
CA LEU A 68 -7.82 -21.18 4.87
C LEU A 68 -7.34 -19.74 5.16
N VAL A 69 -7.41 -19.29 6.42
CA VAL A 69 -6.92 -17.96 6.82
C VAL A 69 -5.42 -17.83 6.59
N TYR A 70 -4.64 -18.86 6.91
CA TYR A 70 -3.19 -18.89 6.65
C TYR A 70 -2.87 -18.77 5.16
N LEU A 71 -3.52 -19.60 4.32
CA LEU A 71 -3.32 -19.58 2.87
C LEU A 71 -3.78 -18.24 2.28
N ALA A 72 -4.97 -17.77 2.65
CA ALA A 72 -5.51 -16.50 2.18
C ALA A 72 -4.54 -15.36 2.48
N ASN A 73 -4.05 -15.23 3.72
CA ASN A 73 -3.09 -14.22 4.11
C ASN A 73 -1.82 -14.26 3.23
N ARG A 74 -1.25 -15.46 3.07
CA ARG A 74 0.03 -15.63 2.37
C ARG A 74 -0.06 -15.31 0.88
N TYR A 75 -1.03 -15.89 0.19
CA TYR A 75 -1.18 -15.70 -1.25
C TYR A 75 -1.80 -14.33 -1.58
N PHE A 76 -2.61 -13.77 -0.69
CA PHE A 76 -3.13 -12.41 -0.85
C PHE A 76 -2.02 -11.36 -0.83
N VAL A 77 -1.04 -11.48 0.08
CA VAL A 77 0.13 -10.57 0.11
C VAL A 77 0.93 -10.67 -1.19
N LEU A 78 1.11 -11.87 -1.73
CA LEU A 78 1.79 -12.05 -3.03
C LEU A 78 1.01 -11.38 -4.17
N ILE A 79 -0.30 -11.63 -4.27
CA ILE A 79 -1.16 -11.02 -5.29
C ILE A 79 -1.12 -9.50 -5.17
N GLN A 80 -1.18 -8.97 -3.95
CA GLN A 80 -1.11 -7.53 -3.72
C GLN A 80 0.24 -6.96 -4.18
N ALA A 81 1.36 -7.59 -3.83
CA ALA A 81 2.68 -7.14 -4.25
C ALA A 81 2.81 -7.12 -5.79
N VAL A 82 2.26 -8.13 -6.47
CA VAL A 82 2.21 -8.16 -7.94
C VAL A 82 1.36 -7.01 -8.49
N LEU A 83 0.17 -6.77 -7.93
CA LEU A 83 -0.71 -5.68 -8.37
C LEU A 83 -0.08 -4.30 -8.15
N TYR A 84 0.71 -4.13 -7.08
CA TYR A 84 1.42 -2.90 -6.79
C TYR A 84 2.54 -2.63 -7.82
N VAL A 85 3.30 -3.66 -8.16
CA VAL A 85 4.32 -3.57 -9.23
C VAL A 85 3.68 -3.29 -10.59
N LEU A 86 2.54 -3.93 -10.89
CA LEU A 86 1.80 -3.70 -12.13
C LEU A 86 1.24 -2.27 -12.22
N SER A 87 0.84 -1.67 -11.11
CA SER A 87 0.37 -0.28 -11.10
C SER A 87 1.50 0.71 -11.38
N GLY A 88 2.72 0.38 -10.95
CA GLY A 88 3.91 1.19 -11.18
C GLY A 88 4.56 1.03 -12.56
N LEU A 89 4.48 -0.15 -13.18
CA LEU A 89 5.17 -0.48 -14.44
C LEU A 89 4.23 -0.57 -15.67
N GLY A 90 2.92 -0.48 -15.48
CA GLY A 90 1.95 -0.61 -16.56
C GLY A 90 1.94 0.60 -17.48
N ASN A 91 2.70 0.54 -18.58
CA ASN A 91 2.83 1.64 -19.54
C ASN A 91 1.61 1.82 -20.46
N THR A 92 0.66 0.88 -20.46
CA THR A 92 -0.49 0.83 -21.40
C THR A 92 -1.84 0.68 -20.68
N LEU A 93 -1.93 1.07 -19.42
CA LEU A 93 -3.17 0.95 -18.65
C LEU A 93 -4.16 2.04 -19.06
N SER A 94 -5.40 1.64 -19.37
CA SER A 94 -6.51 2.59 -19.58
C SER A 94 -6.73 3.44 -18.32
N PRO A 95 -7.07 4.74 -18.44
CA PRO A 95 -7.29 5.64 -17.29
C PRO A 95 -8.28 5.09 -16.25
N GLY A 96 -9.35 4.41 -16.70
CA GLY A 96 -10.34 3.82 -15.80
C GLY A 96 -9.81 2.63 -14.98
N VAL A 97 -8.90 1.84 -15.56
CA VAL A 97 -8.23 0.74 -14.85
C VAL A 97 -7.21 1.32 -13.87
N CYS A 98 -6.47 2.35 -14.29
CA CYS A 98 -5.52 3.06 -13.45
C CYS A 98 -6.16 3.61 -12.17
N GLN A 99 -7.32 4.28 -12.29
CA GLN A 99 -8.06 4.79 -11.14
C GLN A 99 -8.51 3.67 -10.18
N ARG A 100 -9.09 2.59 -10.71
CA ARG A 100 -9.55 1.46 -9.88
C ARG A 100 -8.40 0.77 -9.18
N LEU A 101 -7.31 0.55 -9.89
CA LEU A 101 -6.11 -0.07 -9.35
C LEU A 101 -5.51 0.81 -8.25
N ASN A 102 -5.46 2.13 -8.47
CA ASN A 102 -4.93 3.07 -7.50
C ASN A 102 -5.80 3.18 -6.24
N VAL A 103 -7.13 3.17 -6.37
CA VAL A 103 -8.07 3.07 -5.24
C VAL A 103 -7.83 1.77 -4.46
N PHE A 104 -7.68 0.66 -5.17
CA PHE A 104 -7.42 -0.64 -4.55
C PHE A 104 -6.07 -0.66 -3.82
N THR A 105 -4.99 -0.19 -4.46
CA THR A 105 -3.62 -0.22 -3.91
C THR A 105 -3.33 0.82 -2.85
N ASN A 106 -4.13 1.87 -2.69
CA ASN A 106 -3.88 2.91 -1.67
C ASN A 106 -4.92 2.90 -0.55
N ILE A 107 -6.20 2.61 -0.84
CA ILE A 107 -7.25 2.63 0.19
C ILE A 107 -7.44 1.24 0.81
N TRP A 108 -7.53 0.20 -0.03
CA TRP A 108 -7.95 -1.13 0.43
C TRP A 108 -6.79 -2.05 0.81
N SER A 109 -5.70 -1.99 0.05
CA SER A 109 -4.53 -2.87 0.21
C SER A 109 -3.89 -2.81 1.61
N VAL A 110 -3.67 -1.60 2.12
CA VAL A 110 -2.92 -1.34 3.36
C VAL A 110 -3.70 -1.84 4.58
N PRO A 111 -4.98 -1.48 4.79
CA PRO A 111 -5.78 -2.06 5.87
C PRO A 111 -5.87 -3.58 5.75
N LEU A 112 -6.07 -4.11 4.54
CA LEU A 112 -6.21 -5.56 4.34
C LEU A 112 -4.96 -6.32 4.77
N VAL A 113 -3.75 -5.87 4.40
CA VAL A 113 -2.51 -6.56 4.80
C VAL A 113 -2.23 -6.41 6.28
N LEU A 114 -2.41 -5.21 6.84
CA LEU A 114 -2.20 -5.00 8.27
C LEU A 114 -3.14 -5.87 9.11
N THR A 115 -4.43 -5.91 8.76
CA THR A 115 -5.42 -6.75 9.43
C THR A 115 -5.12 -8.24 9.24
N SER A 116 -4.62 -8.63 8.06
CA SER A 116 -4.18 -9.99 7.81
C SER A 116 -3.07 -10.39 8.79
N ILE A 117 -2.00 -9.59 8.90
CA ILE A 117 -0.89 -9.85 9.83
C ILE A 117 -1.39 -9.88 11.29
N GLN A 118 -2.21 -8.91 11.68
CA GLN A 118 -2.76 -8.83 13.03
C GLN A 118 -3.64 -10.04 13.36
N SER A 119 -4.44 -10.53 12.40
CA SER A 119 -5.29 -11.70 12.62
C SER A 119 -4.49 -12.96 12.97
N LEU A 120 -3.33 -13.17 12.33
CA LEU A 120 -2.43 -14.28 12.65
C LEU A 120 -1.88 -14.17 14.08
N VAL A 121 -1.54 -12.95 14.51
CA VAL A 121 -1.09 -12.69 15.88
C VAL A 121 -2.22 -12.97 16.88
N VAL A 122 -3.43 -12.49 16.62
CA VAL A 122 -4.61 -12.73 17.47
C VAL A 122 -4.92 -14.22 17.59
N LEU A 123 -4.85 -14.96 16.49
CA LEU A 123 -5.06 -16.42 16.48
C LEU A 123 -4.03 -17.15 17.34
N ARG A 124 -2.75 -16.79 17.22
CA ARG A 124 -1.66 -17.38 18.02
C ARG A 124 -1.81 -17.06 19.50
N LEU A 125 -2.14 -15.82 19.84
CA LEU A 125 -2.38 -15.42 21.23
C LEU A 125 -3.60 -16.12 21.82
N SER A 126 -4.67 -16.25 21.03
CA SER A 126 -5.88 -16.96 21.44
C SER A 126 -5.60 -18.43 21.75
N ALA A 127 -4.75 -19.09 20.95
CA ALA A 127 -4.30 -20.46 21.23
C ALA A 127 -3.45 -20.55 22.51
N LEU A 128 -2.57 -19.57 22.75
CA LEU A 128 -1.71 -19.53 23.95
C LEU A 128 -2.52 -19.36 25.24
N PHE A 129 -3.55 -18.51 25.22
CA PHE A 129 -4.43 -18.24 26.38
C PHE A 129 -5.64 -19.20 26.47
N LYS A 130 -5.57 -20.38 25.84
CA LYS A 130 -6.64 -21.40 25.84
C LYS A 130 -8.03 -20.82 25.49
N ALA A 131 -8.07 -19.84 24.59
CA ALA A 131 -9.29 -19.18 24.13
C ALA A 131 -10.19 -18.62 25.23
N GLN A 132 -9.63 -18.06 26.31
CA GLN A 132 -10.43 -17.35 27.32
C GLN A 132 -11.23 -16.21 26.66
N PRO A 133 -12.57 -16.18 26.78
CA PRO A 133 -13.43 -15.36 25.94
C PRO A 133 -13.17 -13.86 26.10
N THR A 134 -12.85 -13.40 27.31
CA THR A 134 -12.51 -11.99 27.57
C THR A 134 -11.29 -11.53 26.78
N ILE A 135 -10.24 -12.34 26.74
CA ILE A 135 -9.00 -12.01 26.01
C ILE A 135 -9.27 -12.06 24.51
N VAL A 136 -9.97 -13.08 24.04
CA VAL A 136 -10.34 -13.24 22.62
C VAL A 136 -11.16 -12.04 22.14
N ILE A 137 -12.21 -11.66 22.87
CA ILE A 137 -13.08 -10.53 22.52
C ILE A 137 -12.27 -9.22 22.51
N THR A 138 -11.39 -9.01 23.49
CA THR A 138 -10.54 -7.81 23.56
C THR A 138 -9.57 -7.72 22.39
N LEU A 139 -8.97 -8.85 21.98
CA LEU A 139 -8.06 -8.89 20.85
C LEU A 139 -8.79 -8.62 19.52
N TRP A 140 -9.93 -9.25 19.30
CA TRP A 140 -10.71 -9.03 18.08
C TRP A 140 -11.32 -7.62 18.01
N SER A 141 -11.75 -7.05 19.13
CA SER A 141 -12.23 -5.66 19.16
C SER A 141 -11.11 -4.67 18.86
N SER A 142 -9.91 -4.88 19.41
CA SER A 142 -8.75 -4.05 19.10
C SER A 142 -8.37 -4.10 17.62
N LEU A 143 -8.48 -5.28 16.99
CA LEU A 143 -8.24 -5.47 15.56
C LEU A 143 -9.29 -4.73 14.72
N LEU A 144 -10.57 -4.79 15.11
CA LEU A 144 -11.63 -4.05 14.42
C LEU A 144 -11.41 -2.53 14.49
N ILE A 145 -11.04 -2.02 15.67
CA ILE A 145 -10.74 -0.59 15.87
C ILE A 145 -9.55 -0.18 14.99
N ALA A 146 -8.48 -0.98 14.95
CA ALA A 146 -7.31 -0.70 14.11
C ALA A 146 -7.67 -0.69 12.62
N PHE A 147 -8.51 -1.61 12.16
CA PHE A 147 -8.98 -1.63 10.77
C PHE A 147 -9.78 -0.37 10.41
N VAL A 148 -10.74 0.03 11.26
CA VAL A 148 -11.54 1.24 11.01
C VAL A 148 -10.67 2.49 11.02
N ALA A 149 -9.73 2.60 11.97
CA ALA A 149 -8.81 3.73 12.04
C ALA A 149 -7.91 3.84 10.81
N THR A 150 -7.34 2.73 10.34
CA THR A 150 -6.48 2.71 9.15
C THR A 150 -7.27 3.03 7.87
N LEU A 151 -8.49 2.52 7.74
CA LEU A 151 -9.37 2.83 6.61
C LEU A 151 -9.77 4.31 6.58
N ALA A 152 -10.12 4.88 7.74
CA ALA A 152 -10.44 6.31 7.85
C ALA A 152 -9.24 7.18 7.46
N MET A 153 -8.05 6.85 7.97
CA MET A 153 -6.81 7.57 7.63
C MET A 153 -6.49 7.47 6.12
N ALA A 154 -6.61 6.28 5.53
CA ALA A 154 -6.37 6.09 4.10
C ALA A 154 -7.35 6.89 3.24
N GLY A 155 -8.64 6.94 3.63
CA GLY A 155 -9.66 7.74 2.94
C GLY A 155 -9.40 9.25 3.03
N LEU A 156 -9.02 9.75 4.23
CA LEU A 156 -8.65 11.15 4.44
C LEU A 156 -7.46 11.54 3.57
N LEU A 157 -6.41 10.71 3.55
CA LEU A 157 -5.24 10.94 2.70
C LEU A 157 -5.65 10.94 1.23
N TYR A 158 -6.38 9.92 0.76
CA TYR A 158 -6.78 9.82 -0.64
C TYR A 158 -7.56 11.04 -1.14
N SER A 159 -8.45 11.60 -0.32
CA SER A 159 -9.20 12.81 -0.67
C SER A 159 -8.32 14.06 -0.92
N SER A 160 -7.08 14.04 -0.44
CA SER A 160 -6.11 15.13 -0.62
C SER A 160 -5.30 15.02 -1.93
N PHE A 161 -5.35 13.86 -2.61
CA PHE A 161 -4.59 13.58 -3.83
C PHE A 161 -5.50 13.50 -5.06
N GLN A 162 -4.95 13.83 -6.23
CA GLN A 162 -5.60 13.61 -7.51
C GLN A 162 -4.82 12.58 -8.35
N VAL A 163 -5.55 11.77 -9.11
CA VAL A 163 -4.97 10.80 -10.04
C VAL A 163 -4.62 11.54 -11.33
N LEU A 164 -3.33 11.62 -11.66
CA LEU A 164 -2.88 12.14 -12.95
C LEU A 164 -2.34 10.97 -13.78
N THR A 165 -2.81 10.86 -15.02
CA THR A 165 -2.20 9.96 -16.00
C THR A 165 -1.08 10.74 -16.67
N PRO A 166 0.21 10.40 -16.48
CA PRO A 166 1.29 11.11 -17.14
C PRO A 166 1.23 10.87 -18.66
N PRO A 167 1.76 11.80 -19.47
CA PRO A 167 1.98 11.57 -20.90
C PRO A 167 2.84 10.33 -21.12
N ASP A 168 2.59 9.67 -22.25
CA ASP A 168 2.95 8.32 -22.71
C ASP A 168 4.41 7.86 -22.51
N ALA A 169 5.32 8.76 -22.13
CA ALA A 169 6.75 8.51 -22.02
C ALA A 169 7.20 7.91 -20.67
N TRP A 170 6.41 8.02 -19.60
CA TRP A 170 6.88 7.72 -18.24
C TRP A 170 6.30 6.47 -17.59
N GLY A 171 5.16 5.97 -18.08
CA GLY A 171 4.59 4.70 -17.64
C GLY A 171 4.06 4.66 -16.20
N GLY A 172 2.92 4.00 -15.97
CA GLY A 172 2.39 3.79 -14.62
C GLY A 172 1.44 4.86 -14.09
N CYS A 173 0.84 4.54 -12.94
CA CYS A 173 -0.20 5.33 -12.27
C CYS A 173 0.38 6.09 -11.08
N PHE A 174 0.24 7.43 -11.07
CA PHE A 174 0.75 8.29 -10.00
C PHE A 174 -0.36 9.11 -9.31
N LEU A 175 -0.20 9.26 -8.00
CA LEU A 175 -0.97 10.20 -7.18
C LEU A 175 -0.13 11.45 -6.97
N ILE A 176 -0.67 12.60 -7.34
CA ILE A 176 -0.01 13.90 -7.13
C ILE A 176 -0.88 14.70 -6.15
N PRO A 177 -0.29 15.36 -5.13
CA PRO A 177 -1.04 16.24 -4.25
C PRO A 177 -1.72 17.34 -5.08
N SER A 178 -2.99 17.59 -4.79
CA SER A 178 -3.79 18.64 -5.46
C SER A 178 -3.11 20.01 -5.46
N LEU A 179 -2.34 20.33 -4.42
CA LEU A 179 -1.60 21.59 -4.27
C LEU A 179 -0.42 21.77 -5.26
N VAL A 180 0.21 20.67 -5.71
CA VAL A 180 1.36 20.70 -6.64
C VAL A 180 0.90 20.94 -8.09
N MET A 181 -0.37 20.65 -8.39
CA MET A 181 -0.93 20.83 -9.73
C MET A 181 -1.08 22.31 -10.11
N THR A 182 -1.29 23.19 -9.12
CA THR A 182 -1.37 24.65 -9.32
C THR A 182 -0.03 25.31 -9.64
N THR A 183 1.10 24.70 -9.34
CA THR A 183 2.45 25.25 -9.64
C THR A 183 3.04 24.67 -10.92
N THR A 184 2.59 23.50 -11.38
CA THR A 184 3.12 22.83 -12.58
C THR A 184 2.46 23.27 -13.88
N SER A 185 1.30 23.94 -13.84
CA SER A 185 0.68 24.58 -15.02
C SER A 185 1.53 25.71 -15.62
N GLY A 186 2.51 26.24 -14.88
CA GLY A 186 3.52 27.19 -15.38
C GLY A 186 4.83 26.55 -15.84
N PHE A 187 5.00 25.23 -15.73
CA PHE A 187 6.24 24.53 -16.08
C PHE A 187 6.16 23.79 -17.43
N PHE A 188 4.95 23.57 -17.95
CA PHE A 188 4.69 22.91 -19.23
C PHE A 188 4.10 23.86 -20.30
N ALA A 189 4.10 25.17 -20.05
CA ALA A 189 3.75 26.20 -21.01
C ALA A 189 5.03 26.88 -21.55
#